data_AF-A0A960XEX2-F1
#
_entry.id   AF-A0A960XEX2-F1
#
_cell.length_a   1.000
_cell.length_b   1.000
_cell.length_c   1.000
_cell.angle_alpha   90.00
_cell.angle_beta   90.00
_cell.angle_gamma   90.00
#
_symmetry.space_group_name_H-M   'P 1'
#
loop_
_entity.id
_entity.type
_entity.pdbx_description
1 polymer ?
#
loop_
_entity_poly.entity_id
_entity_poly.type
_entity_poly.pdbx_seq_one_letter_code
_entity_poly.pdbx_strand_id
1 'polypeptide(L)'
;IDLFLKDGKIPLKIEATPNEYLYLEAPENSNTLGKFDKKANALISLLKVTDVWGVSPRNPQQRCAIDLLLRDDIKLVTLIGPAGTGKTLLALACALKKVFDDAHYKRILVSRPVVPLGRDIGYLPGTKEEKLYHWMQAIYDNLEFLTSRDNSDSRDTLNWVLDSEKLEMEAVTYIRGRSLPNVYMIIDEAQNLTPHEIKTIVSRAGDDTKVVLTGDPTQIDNPYLDKDSNGLTYTIGRFSGQPIFGSMFLETTERSHLAALAADIL
;
A
#
# COMPACT_ATOMS: atom_id res chain seq x y z
N ILE A 1 0.05 20.54 -22.44
CA ILE A 1 0.59 20.22 -21.10
C ILE A 1 0.74 21.48 -20.25
N ASP A 2 1.17 22.60 -20.82
CA ASP A 2 1.34 23.86 -20.07
C ASP A 2 0.06 24.34 -19.37
N LEU A 3 -1.09 24.26 -20.04
CA LEU A 3 -2.40 24.52 -19.42
C LEU A 3 -2.69 23.57 -18.25
N PHE A 4 -2.32 22.30 -18.36
CA PHE A 4 -2.51 21.33 -17.27
C PHE A 4 -1.54 21.58 -16.10
N LEU A 5 -0.28 21.95 -16.38
CA LEU A 5 0.69 22.32 -15.34
C LEU A 5 0.28 23.63 -14.63
N LYS A 6 -0.34 24.56 -15.36
CA LYS A 6 -0.82 25.84 -14.84
C LYS A 6 -2.13 25.72 -14.07
N ASP A 7 -3.14 25.09 -14.68
CA ASP A 7 -4.51 25.06 -14.18
C ASP A 7 -4.79 23.81 -13.33
N GLY A 8 -3.87 22.83 -13.34
CA GLY A 8 -3.98 21.59 -12.57
C GLY A 8 -5.05 20.62 -13.05
N LYS A 9 -5.73 20.92 -14.16
CA LYS A 9 -6.87 20.16 -14.67
C LYS A 9 -7.00 20.25 -16.19
N ILE A 10 -7.35 19.16 -16.84
CA ILE A 10 -7.70 19.15 -18.28
C ILE A 10 -8.90 18.22 -18.52
N PRO A 11 -9.96 18.67 -19.22
CA PRO A 11 -11.09 17.80 -19.58
C PRO A 11 -10.62 16.59 -20.37
N LEU A 12 -11.08 15.39 -19.99
CA LEU A 12 -10.71 14.16 -20.68
C LEU A 12 -11.79 13.78 -21.69
N LYS A 13 -11.38 13.48 -22.92
CA LYS A 13 -12.27 13.07 -24.03
C LYS A 13 -12.21 11.58 -24.35
N ILE A 14 -11.44 10.81 -23.60
CA ILE A 14 -11.31 9.37 -23.71
C ILE A 14 -11.99 8.69 -22.53
N GLU A 15 -12.40 7.44 -22.71
CA GLU A 15 -12.91 6.63 -21.61
C GLU A 15 -11.79 6.33 -20.62
N ALA A 16 -12.07 6.55 -19.33
CA ALA A 16 -11.17 6.25 -18.23
C ALA A 16 -11.99 5.84 -17.01
N THR A 17 -11.40 5.01 -16.16
CA THR A 17 -11.96 4.57 -14.89
C THR A 17 -11.56 5.52 -13.75
N PRO A 18 -12.39 5.68 -12.70
CA PRO A 18 -12.02 6.53 -11.57
C PRO A 18 -10.66 6.16 -11.00
N ASN A 19 -9.85 7.18 -10.69
CA ASN A 19 -8.53 7.03 -10.10
C ASN A 19 -7.51 6.31 -11.01
N GLU A 20 -7.80 6.20 -12.30
CA GLU A 20 -6.82 5.79 -13.31
C GLU A 20 -5.79 6.90 -13.53
N TYR A 21 -4.52 6.52 -13.67
CA TYR A 21 -3.44 7.46 -13.95
C TYR A 21 -3.06 7.41 -15.41
N LEU A 22 -2.90 8.58 -16.01
CA LEU A 22 -2.53 8.73 -17.40
C LEU A 22 -1.20 9.47 -17.50
N TYR A 23 -0.33 8.95 -18.37
CA TYR A 23 0.90 9.61 -18.77
C TYR A 23 0.59 10.58 -19.90
N LEU A 24 0.93 11.85 -19.71
CA LEU A 24 0.76 12.90 -20.69
C LEU A 24 2.13 13.21 -21.28
N GLU A 25 2.27 12.99 -22.58
CA GLU A 25 3.48 13.27 -23.35
C GLU A 25 3.19 14.40 -24.36
N ALA A 26 4.09 15.38 -24.44
CA ALA A 26 4.05 16.42 -25.46
C ALA A 26 5.23 16.29 -26.42
N PRO A 27 5.10 16.81 -27.66
CA PRO A 27 6.16 16.73 -28.68
C PRO A 27 7.52 17.32 -28.26
N GLU A 28 7.54 18.23 -27.28
CA GLU A 28 8.75 18.88 -26.78
C GLU A 28 9.42 18.13 -25.61
N ASN A 29 9.21 16.82 -25.47
CA ASN A 29 9.68 15.98 -24.35
C ASN A 29 9.20 16.45 -22.96
N SER A 30 8.13 17.24 -22.92
CA SER A 30 7.50 17.65 -21.66
C SER A 30 6.51 16.58 -21.25
N ASN A 31 6.80 15.88 -20.15
CA ASN A 31 6.00 14.75 -19.71
C ASN A 31 5.45 14.98 -18.30
N THR A 32 4.23 14.54 -18.04
CA THR A 32 3.61 14.64 -16.72
C THR A 32 2.59 13.52 -16.48
N LEU A 33 2.13 13.41 -15.24
CA LEU A 33 1.11 12.45 -14.82
C LEU A 33 -0.17 13.20 -14.44
N GLY A 34 -1.30 12.61 -14.75
CA GLY A 34 -2.60 13.06 -14.28
C GLY A 34 -3.45 11.91 -13.75
N LYS A 35 -4.22 12.15 -12.69
CA LYS A 35 -5.24 11.20 -12.21
C LYS A 35 -6.59 11.55 -12.83
N PHE A 36 -7.33 10.58 -13.33
CA PHE A 36 -8.71 10.81 -13.76
C PHE A 36 -9.65 10.95 -12.57
N ASP A 37 -10.36 12.08 -12.52
CA ASP A 37 -11.46 12.33 -11.60
C ASP A 37 -12.79 12.23 -12.35
N LYS A 38 -13.58 11.20 -12.02
CA LYS A 38 -14.86 10.92 -12.65
C LYS A 38 -15.93 11.98 -12.35
N LYS A 39 -15.92 12.61 -11.18
CA LYS A 39 -16.90 13.67 -10.84
C LYS A 39 -16.64 14.92 -11.67
N ALA A 40 -15.36 15.25 -11.84
CA ALA A 40 -14.90 16.39 -12.61
C ALA A 40 -14.82 16.14 -14.12
N ASN A 41 -14.96 14.88 -14.55
CA ASN A 41 -14.72 14.37 -15.90
C ASN A 41 -13.44 14.92 -16.54
N ALA A 42 -12.34 14.85 -15.79
CA ALA A 42 -11.08 15.49 -16.16
C ALA A 42 -9.89 14.78 -15.53
N LEU A 43 -8.73 14.96 -16.14
CA LEU A 43 -7.46 14.69 -15.48
C LEU A 43 -7.17 15.82 -14.50
N ILE A 44 -6.72 15.47 -13.32
CA ILE A 44 -6.25 16.39 -12.28
C ILE A 44 -4.78 16.11 -11.97
N SER A 45 -4.05 17.16 -11.60
CA SER A 45 -2.67 17.04 -11.14
C SER A 45 -2.56 16.18 -9.88
N LEU A 46 -1.47 15.42 -9.81
CA LEU A 46 -1.12 14.66 -8.62
C LEU A 46 -0.77 15.61 -7.47
N LEU A 47 -0.91 15.12 -6.24
CA LEU A 47 -0.43 15.78 -5.04
C LEU A 47 1.08 16.06 -5.17
N LYS A 48 1.49 17.26 -4.77
CA LYS A 48 2.90 17.67 -4.78
C LYS A 48 3.59 17.10 -3.54
N VAL A 49 4.11 15.89 -3.68
CA VAL A 49 4.77 15.16 -2.60
C VAL A 49 6.19 14.82 -3.03
N THR A 50 7.17 15.44 -2.38
CA THR A 50 8.60 15.25 -2.66
C THR A 50 9.22 14.18 -1.77
N ASP A 51 8.71 14.05 -0.55
CA ASP A 51 9.16 13.09 0.45
C ASP A 51 7.99 12.72 1.36
N VAL A 52 7.91 11.45 1.73
CA VAL A 52 6.98 10.95 2.75
C VAL A 52 7.79 10.07 3.68
N TRP A 53 8.03 10.55 4.91
CA TRP A 53 8.75 9.80 5.94
C TRP A 53 10.08 9.23 5.43
N GLY A 54 10.86 10.04 4.73
CA GLY A 54 12.17 9.65 4.22
C GLY A 54 12.17 8.99 2.85
N VAL A 55 10.99 8.74 2.27
CA VAL A 55 10.84 8.08 0.98
C VAL A 55 10.41 9.07 -0.09
N SER A 56 11.24 9.22 -1.12
CA SER A 56 10.88 9.89 -2.37
C SER A 56 10.55 8.86 -3.46
N PRO A 57 9.50 9.07 -4.28
CA PRO A 57 9.19 8.17 -5.38
C PRO A 57 10.33 8.15 -6.40
N ARG A 58 10.78 6.96 -6.78
CA ARG A 58 11.90 6.78 -7.74
C ARG A 58 11.45 6.67 -9.19
N ASN A 59 10.19 6.29 -9.40
CA ASN A 59 9.60 6.12 -10.73
C ASN A 59 8.13 6.61 -10.74
N PRO A 60 7.54 6.80 -11.94
CA PRO A 60 6.15 7.26 -12.10
C PRO A 60 5.13 6.41 -11.33
N GLN A 61 5.29 5.08 -11.30
CA GLN A 61 4.35 4.17 -10.63
C GLN A 61 4.32 4.41 -9.11
N GLN A 62 5.49 4.58 -8.48
CA GLN A 62 5.59 4.93 -7.05
C GLN A 62 4.99 6.31 -6.77
N ARG A 63 5.17 7.28 -7.69
CA ARG A 63 4.56 8.61 -7.56
C ARG A 63 3.03 8.54 -7.58
N CYS A 64 2.45 7.74 -8.49
CA CYS A 64 1.00 7.49 -8.53
C CYS A 64 0.53 6.73 -7.28
N ALA A 65 1.29 5.75 -6.80
CA ALA A 65 0.96 5.01 -5.58
C ALA A 65 0.91 5.93 -4.35
N ILE A 66 1.89 6.82 -4.16
CA ILE A 66 1.88 7.82 -3.08
C ILE A 66 0.66 8.74 -3.20
N ASP A 67 0.32 9.20 -4.42
CA ASP A 67 -0.88 10.02 -4.66
C ASP A 67 -2.16 9.28 -4.24
N LEU A 68 -2.33 8.00 -4.59
CA LEU A 68 -3.48 7.19 -4.16
C LEU A 68 -3.54 7.03 -2.63
N LEU A 69 -2.41 6.71 -2.02
CA LEU A 69 -2.33 6.42 -0.59
C LEU A 69 -2.70 7.64 0.25
N LEU A 70 -2.27 8.84 -0.16
CA LEU A 70 -2.49 10.08 0.58
C LEU A 70 -3.87 10.75 0.34
N ARG A 71 -4.60 10.32 -0.69
CA ARG A 71 -5.93 10.87 -1.02
C ARG A 71 -7.03 10.35 -0.11
N ASP A 72 -7.69 11.26 0.62
CA ASP A 72 -8.71 10.90 1.60
C ASP A 72 -10.07 10.49 0.99
N ASP A 73 -10.31 10.86 -0.28
CA ASP A 73 -11.48 10.45 -1.06
C ASP A 73 -11.42 8.97 -1.51
N ILE A 74 -10.23 8.37 -1.51
CA ILE A 74 -10.00 6.98 -1.92
C ILE A 74 -9.84 6.12 -0.68
N LYS A 75 -10.85 5.30 -0.35
CA LYS A 75 -10.89 4.52 0.89
C LYS A 75 -10.36 3.09 0.75
N LEU A 76 -10.30 2.55 -0.47
CA LEU A 76 -9.72 1.24 -0.73
C LEU A 76 -8.62 1.36 -1.79
N VAL A 77 -7.42 0.94 -1.46
CA VAL A 77 -6.26 0.97 -2.38
C VAL A 77 -5.67 -0.43 -2.50
N THR A 78 -5.33 -0.85 -3.72
CA THR A 78 -4.54 -2.06 -3.96
C THR A 78 -3.20 -1.70 -4.59
N LEU A 79 -2.09 -2.09 -3.97
CA LEU A 79 -0.76 -2.01 -4.55
C LEU A 79 -0.29 -3.42 -4.90
N ILE A 80 0.01 -3.63 -6.17
CA ILE A 80 0.27 -4.94 -6.75
C ILE A 80 1.64 -4.89 -7.41
N GLY A 81 2.41 -5.96 -7.34
CA GLY A 81 3.66 -6.05 -8.09
C GLY A 81 4.68 -6.96 -7.43
N PRO A 82 5.82 -7.21 -8.10
CA PRO A 82 6.88 -8.07 -7.56
C PRO A 82 7.43 -7.65 -6.21
N ALA A 83 8.11 -8.57 -5.51
CA ALA A 83 8.89 -8.26 -4.31
C ALA A 83 9.98 -7.20 -4.61
N GLY A 84 10.15 -6.24 -3.71
CA GLY A 84 11.15 -5.16 -3.85
C GLY A 84 10.70 -3.92 -4.65
N THR A 85 9.43 -3.84 -5.06
CA THR A 85 8.87 -2.66 -5.75
C THR A 85 8.43 -1.54 -4.80
N GLY A 86 8.48 -1.78 -3.48
CA GLY A 86 8.21 -0.78 -2.44
C GLY A 86 6.76 -0.71 -1.96
N LYS A 87 5.88 -1.66 -2.32
CA LYS A 87 4.44 -1.67 -1.94
C LYS A 87 4.21 -1.38 -0.46
N THR A 88 4.76 -2.23 0.41
CA THR A 88 4.57 -2.17 1.87
C THR A 88 5.29 -0.96 2.46
N LEU A 89 6.49 -0.64 1.99
CA LEU A 89 7.24 0.54 2.42
C LEU A 89 6.48 1.85 2.14
N LEU A 90 5.96 2.02 0.92
CA LEU A 90 5.18 3.21 0.54
C LEU A 90 3.88 3.31 1.33
N ALA A 91 3.20 2.18 1.54
CA ALA A 91 1.98 2.14 2.35
C ALA A 91 2.26 2.56 3.80
N LEU A 92 3.34 2.05 4.43
CA LEU A 92 3.77 2.42 5.78
C LEU A 92 4.15 3.90 5.87
N ALA A 93 4.97 4.40 4.93
CA ALA A 93 5.37 5.81 4.90
C ALA A 93 4.15 6.75 4.86
N CYS A 94 3.19 6.45 3.97
CA CYS A 94 1.96 7.23 3.87
C CYS A 94 1.08 7.09 5.12
N ALA A 95 1.00 5.90 5.72
CA ALA A 95 0.26 5.69 6.96
C ALA A 95 0.85 6.50 8.12
N LEU A 96 2.18 6.49 8.27
CA LEU A 96 2.89 7.28 9.28
C LEU A 96 2.60 8.78 9.09
N LYS A 97 2.71 9.28 7.86
CA LYS A 97 2.33 10.66 7.53
C LYS A 97 0.89 10.97 7.94
N LYS A 98 -0.07 10.14 7.54
CA LYS A 98 -1.50 10.40 7.78
C LYS A 98 -1.90 10.32 9.26
N VAL A 99 -1.15 9.60 10.09
CA VAL A 99 -1.45 9.41 11.52
C VAL A 99 -0.65 10.35 12.42
N PHE A 100 0.65 10.50 12.16
CA PHE A 100 1.55 11.27 13.01
C PHE A 100 1.69 12.73 12.57
N ASP A 101 1.75 13.01 11.27
CA ASP A 101 1.93 14.39 10.78
C ASP A 101 0.59 15.09 10.57
N ASP A 102 -0.32 14.43 9.84
CA ASP A 102 -1.60 15.03 9.44
C ASP A 102 -2.70 14.83 10.50
N ALA A 103 -2.49 13.92 11.46
CA ALA A 103 -3.45 13.51 12.48
C ALA A 103 -4.87 13.17 11.93
N HIS A 104 -4.93 12.65 10.69
CA HIS A 104 -6.17 12.36 10.00
C HIS A 104 -6.79 11.04 10.46
N TYR A 105 -5.99 9.98 10.59
CA TYR A 105 -6.42 8.72 11.21
C TYR A 105 -5.87 8.63 12.64
N LYS A 106 -6.59 7.91 13.52
CA LYS A 106 -6.20 7.77 14.92
C LYS A 106 -5.06 6.78 15.12
N ARG A 107 -5.00 5.75 14.28
CA ARG A 107 -4.01 4.67 14.37
C ARG A 107 -3.78 4.00 13.01
N ILE A 108 -2.65 3.33 12.91
CA ILE A 108 -2.24 2.43 11.84
C ILE A 108 -2.48 1.00 12.32
N LEU A 109 -3.12 0.18 11.50
CA LEU A 109 -3.24 -1.25 11.73
C LEU A 109 -2.57 -1.99 10.59
N VAL A 110 -1.49 -2.72 10.88
CA VAL A 110 -0.83 -3.59 9.91
C VAL A 110 -1.20 -5.03 10.21
N SER A 111 -1.67 -5.74 9.19
CA SER A 111 -2.00 -7.16 9.34
C SER A 111 -1.50 -8.00 8.19
N ARG A 112 -1.05 -9.21 8.51
CA ARG A 112 -0.58 -10.21 7.55
C ARG A 112 -1.37 -11.51 7.69
N PRO A 113 -1.69 -12.21 6.59
CA PRO A 113 -2.24 -13.55 6.65
C PRO A 113 -1.26 -14.50 7.31
N VAL A 114 -1.79 -15.47 8.06
CA VAL A 114 -0.99 -16.59 8.56
C VAL A 114 -1.15 -17.71 7.55
N VAL A 115 -0.13 -17.89 6.71
CA VAL A 115 -0.10 -19.01 5.76
C VAL A 115 0.70 -20.15 6.39
N PRO A 116 0.14 -21.36 6.50
CA PRO A 116 0.88 -22.52 6.95
C PRO A 116 1.85 -22.97 5.85
N LEU A 117 3.03 -22.36 5.78
CA LEU A 117 4.12 -22.86 4.96
C LEU A 117 4.89 -23.93 5.76
N GLY A 118 4.47 -25.19 5.62
CA GLY A 118 5.10 -26.32 6.31
C GLY A 118 4.65 -26.46 7.77
N ARG A 119 5.59 -26.70 8.70
CA ARG A 119 5.23 -26.87 10.13
C ARG A 119 4.58 -25.58 10.63
N ASP A 120 3.32 -25.67 11.06
CA ASP A 120 2.52 -24.58 11.63
C ASP A 120 3.33 -23.59 12.48
N ILE A 121 2.88 -22.34 12.61
CA ILE A 121 3.40 -21.37 13.61
C ILE A 121 3.46 -21.99 15.03
N GLY A 122 2.66 -23.03 15.29
CA GLY A 122 2.79 -23.89 16.48
C GLY A 122 4.20 -24.44 16.74
N TYR A 123 5.06 -24.55 15.73
CA TYR A 123 6.39 -25.16 15.79
C TYR A 123 7.56 -24.18 15.96
N LEU A 124 7.36 -22.88 15.74
CA LEU A 124 8.33 -21.89 16.21
C LEU A 124 8.38 -21.98 17.75
N PRO A 125 9.54 -22.20 18.39
CA PRO A 125 9.63 -22.12 19.84
C PRO A 125 9.36 -20.68 20.29
N GLY A 126 8.78 -20.48 21.48
CA GLY A 126 8.56 -19.15 22.06
C GLY A 126 7.10 -18.78 22.34
N THR A 127 6.90 -17.58 22.89
CA THR A 127 5.57 -17.02 23.20
C THR A 127 4.82 -16.65 21.92
N LYS A 128 3.51 -16.35 22.04
CA LYS A 128 2.74 -15.85 20.89
C LYS A 128 3.30 -14.52 20.38
N GLU A 129 3.77 -13.64 21.27
CA GLU A 129 4.36 -12.36 20.86
C GLU A 129 5.66 -12.57 20.10
N GLU A 130 6.56 -13.45 20.57
CA GLU A 130 7.84 -13.72 19.88
C GLU A 130 7.62 -14.26 18.46
N LYS A 131 6.65 -15.16 18.29
CA LYS A 131 6.28 -15.69 16.97
C LYS A 131 5.73 -14.60 16.04
N LEU A 132 4.86 -13.74 16.57
CA LEU A 132 4.28 -12.64 15.81
C LEU A 132 5.37 -11.63 15.42
N TYR A 133 6.29 -11.33 16.33
CA TYR A 133 7.43 -10.45 16.07
C TYR A 133 8.27 -10.99 14.90
N HIS A 134 8.66 -12.26 14.92
CA HIS A 134 9.40 -12.88 13.82
C HIS A 134 8.63 -12.87 12.49
N TRP A 135 7.31 -13.07 12.52
CA TRP A 135 6.46 -13.01 11.32
C TRP A 135 6.33 -11.58 10.75
N MET A 136 6.36 -10.58 11.62
CA MET A 136 6.25 -9.16 11.28
C MET A 136 7.61 -8.50 11.04
N GLN A 137 8.73 -9.24 11.07
CA GLN A 137 10.08 -8.70 10.95
C GLN A 137 10.25 -7.76 9.75
N ALA A 138 9.72 -8.12 8.57
CA ALA A 138 9.79 -7.28 7.38
C ALA A 138 9.07 -5.91 7.55
N ILE A 139 8.05 -5.84 8.40
CA ILE A 139 7.38 -4.58 8.74
C ILE A 139 8.26 -3.75 9.67
N TYR A 140 8.88 -4.37 10.69
CA TYR A 140 9.84 -3.71 11.58
C TYR A 140 11.04 -3.15 10.82
N ASP A 141 11.62 -3.92 9.89
CA ASP A 141 12.76 -3.47 9.08
C ASP A 141 12.40 -2.25 8.22
N ASN A 142 11.17 -2.21 7.66
CA ASN A 142 10.68 -1.04 6.93
C ASN A 142 10.49 0.16 7.85
N LEU A 143 9.95 -0.04 9.06
CA LEU A 143 9.79 1.05 10.04
C LEU A 143 11.14 1.62 10.46
N GLU A 144 12.13 0.77 10.76
CA GLU A 144 13.48 1.20 11.10
C GLU A 144 14.09 2.03 9.96
N PHE A 145 13.92 1.61 8.70
CA PHE A 145 14.36 2.38 7.55
C PHE A 145 13.69 3.76 7.48
N LEU A 146 12.37 3.83 7.70
CA LEU A 146 11.59 5.08 7.65
C LEU A 146 11.96 6.05 8.80
N THR A 147 12.38 5.54 9.95
CA THR A 147 12.73 6.34 11.13
C THR A 147 14.22 6.68 11.23
N SER A 148 15.06 6.15 10.32
CA SER A 148 16.52 6.28 10.41
C SER A 148 17.12 7.60 9.91
N ARG A 149 16.31 8.59 9.54
CA ARG A 149 16.78 9.75 8.77
C ARG A 149 17.20 10.97 9.58
N ASP A 150 16.74 11.10 10.81
CA ASP A 150 17.19 12.18 11.67
C ASP A 150 18.52 11.78 12.30
N ASN A 151 19.57 12.59 12.12
CA ASN A 151 20.90 12.38 12.70
C ASN A 151 20.91 12.43 14.26
N SER A 152 19.75 12.42 14.89
CA SER A 152 19.49 12.16 16.30
C SER A 152 18.92 10.75 16.43
N ASP A 153 19.62 9.87 17.16
CA ASP A 153 19.31 8.46 17.44
C ASP A 153 18.06 7.91 16.71
N SER A 154 18.25 7.33 15.52
CA SER A 154 17.22 6.66 14.72
C SER A 154 16.34 5.67 15.50
N ARG A 155 16.91 5.11 16.57
CA ARG A 155 16.21 4.24 17.52
C ARG A 155 15.17 4.97 18.34
N ASP A 156 15.38 6.24 18.68
CA ASP A 156 14.45 7.02 19.49
C ASP A 156 13.14 7.27 18.73
N THR A 157 13.24 7.61 17.44
CA THR A 157 12.04 7.81 16.60
C THR A 157 11.28 6.50 16.39
N LEU A 158 11.98 5.38 16.17
CA LEU A 158 11.36 4.06 16.06
C LEU A 158 10.63 3.69 17.36
N ASN A 159 11.32 3.80 18.49
CA ASN A 159 10.75 3.50 19.81
C ASN A 159 9.54 4.41 20.08
N TRP A 160 9.62 5.70 19.76
CA TRP A 160 8.49 6.62 19.92
C TRP A 160 7.27 6.20 19.09
N VAL A 161 7.45 5.77 17.83
CA VAL A 161 6.34 5.25 17.01
C VAL A 161 5.74 3.99 17.63
N LEU A 162 6.57 3.05 18.07
CA LEU A 162 6.13 1.78 18.66
C LEU A 162 5.43 1.99 20.01
N ASP A 163 5.94 2.90 20.85
CA ASP A 163 5.42 3.21 22.19
C ASP A 163 4.18 4.12 22.15
N SER A 164 3.86 4.72 20.99
CA SER A 164 2.74 5.64 20.84
C SER A 164 1.35 5.01 20.99
N GLU A 165 1.26 3.67 20.99
CA GLU A 165 0.02 2.89 20.88
C GLU A 165 -0.82 3.18 19.62
N LYS A 166 -0.30 3.98 18.69
CA LYS A 166 -0.97 4.31 17.41
C LYS A 166 -0.61 3.33 16.30
N LEU A 167 0.32 2.41 16.50
CA LEU A 167 0.68 1.37 15.54
C LEU A 167 0.37 0.00 16.12
N GLU A 168 -0.64 -0.66 15.57
CA GLU A 168 -1.03 -2.03 15.92
C GLU A 168 -0.55 -2.99 14.82
N MET A 169 0.09 -4.10 15.20
CA MET A 169 0.53 -5.17 14.30
C MET A 169 -0.09 -6.50 14.74
N GLU A 170 -0.89 -7.14 13.90
CA GLU A 170 -1.61 -8.37 14.24
C GLU A 170 -1.83 -9.30 13.06
N ALA A 171 -2.19 -10.56 13.33
CA ALA A 171 -2.67 -11.45 12.28
C ALA A 171 -4.09 -11.05 11.84
N VAL A 172 -4.40 -11.24 10.55
CA VAL A 172 -5.73 -10.94 9.96
C VAL A 172 -6.90 -11.60 10.70
N THR A 173 -6.68 -12.71 11.38
CA THR A 173 -7.69 -13.44 12.15
C THR A 173 -8.25 -12.63 13.32
N TYR A 174 -7.49 -11.67 13.85
CA TYR A 174 -7.91 -10.80 14.96
C TYR A 174 -8.79 -9.62 14.51
N ILE A 175 -8.87 -9.34 13.20
CA ILE A 175 -9.76 -8.29 12.67
C ILE A 175 -11.24 -8.71 12.76
N ARG A 176 -11.51 -10.02 12.69
CA ARG A 176 -12.89 -10.53 12.61
C ARG A 176 -13.70 -10.16 13.84
N GLY A 177 -14.88 -9.57 13.62
CA GLY A 177 -15.80 -9.18 14.69
C GLY A 177 -15.53 -7.82 15.31
N ARG A 178 -14.49 -7.09 14.88
CA ARG A 178 -14.23 -5.71 15.30
C ARG A 178 -15.01 -4.71 14.43
N SER A 179 -15.17 -3.49 14.93
CA SER A 179 -15.47 -2.31 14.10
C SER A 179 -14.30 -1.37 14.24
N LEU A 180 -13.69 -0.98 13.12
CA LEU A 180 -12.42 -0.25 13.09
C LEU A 180 -12.61 1.10 12.39
N PRO A 181 -13.14 2.13 13.08
CA PRO A 181 -13.28 3.47 12.53
C PRO A 181 -11.98 4.29 12.70
N ASN A 182 -11.75 5.27 11.83
CA ASN A 182 -10.60 6.18 11.86
C ASN A 182 -9.24 5.44 11.85
N VAL A 183 -9.12 4.35 11.09
CA VAL A 183 -7.90 3.54 10.99
C VAL A 183 -7.29 3.65 9.59
N TYR A 184 -5.97 3.75 9.52
CA TYR A 184 -5.22 3.47 8.30
C TYR A 184 -4.79 1.99 8.33
N MET A 185 -5.56 1.13 7.66
CA MET A 185 -5.36 -0.32 7.68
C MET A 185 -4.51 -0.76 6.49
N ILE A 186 -3.43 -1.50 6.75
CA ILE A 186 -2.58 -2.12 5.74
C ILE A 186 -2.69 -3.64 5.89
N ILE A 187 -3.19 -4.31 4.86
CA ILE A 187 -3.22 -5.76 4.77
C ILE A 187 -2.12 -6.18 3.79
N ASP A 188 -1.02 -6.67 4.34
CA ASP A 188 0.16 -7.08 3.58
C ASP A 188 0.11 -8.57 3.23
N GLU A 189 0.70 -8.95 2.10
CA GLU A 189 0.56 -10.28 1.46
C GLU A 189 -0.90 -10.69 1.17
N ALA A 190 -1.73 -9.73 0.72
CA ALA A 190 -3.16 -9.95 0.52
C ALA A 190 -3.51 -11.01 -0.55
N GLN A 191 -2.58 -11.40 -1.42
CA GLN A 191 -2.75 -12.51 -2.37
C GLN A 191 -2.93 -13.87 -1.68
N ASN A 192 -2.52 -13.98 -0.41
CA ASN A 192 -2.65 -15.21 0.36
C ASN A 192 -4.02 -15.36 1.05
N LEU A 193 -4.89 -14.36 0.90
CA LEU A 193 -6.24 -14.35 1.45
C LEU A 193 -7.26 -14.82 0.43
N THR A 194 -8.30 -15.50 0.90
CA THR A 194 -9.48 -15.84 0.08
C THR A 194 -10.35 -14.59 -0.16
N PRO A 195 -11.19 -14.58 -1.22
CA PRO A 195 -12.20 -13.54 -1.41
C PRO A 195 -13.12 -13.32 -0.20
N HIS A 196 -13.45 -14.40 0.52
CA HIS A 196 -14.28 -14.34 1.71
C HIS A 196 -13.56 -13.62 2.87
N GLU A 197 -12.26 -13.86 3.06
CA GLU A 197 -11.47 -13.19 4.08
C GLU A 197 -11.30 -11.71 3.77
N ILE A 198 -10.99 -11.33 2.52
CA ILE A 198 -10.94 -9.90 2.15
C ILE A 198 -12.28 -9.23 2.38
N LYS A 199 -13.40 -9.84 1.96
CA LYS A 199 -14.74 -9.32 2.27
C LYS A 199 -14.95 -9.16 3.77
N THR A 200 -14.51 -10.13 4.56
CA THR A 200 -14.62 -10.09 6.02
C THR A 200 -13.81 -8.93 6.61
N ILE A 201 -12.62 -8.65 6.09
CA ILE A 201 -11.75 -7.56 6.56
C ILE A 201 -12.28 -6.19 6.12
N VAL A 202 -12.53 -6.00 4.81
CA VAL A 202 -12.97 -4.71 4.24
C VAL A 202 -14.32 -4.28 4.85
N SER A 203 -15.21 -5.22 5.15
CA SER A 203 -16.49 -4.92 5.83
C SER A 203 -16.35 -4.49 7.30
N ARG A 204 -15.15 -4.54 7.90
CA ARG A 204 -14.87 -4.04 9.26
C ARG A 204 -14.32 -2.62 9.25
N ALA A 205 -13.97 -2.09 8.08
CA ALA A 205 -13.62 -0.69 7.93
C ALA A 205 -14.83 0.16 8.33
N GLY A 206 -14.72 0.79 9.50
CA GLY A 206 -15.73 1.71 10.02
C GLY A 206 -15.65 3.07 9.33
N ASP A 207 -16.38 4.04 9.87
CA ASP A 207 -16.35 5.40 9.36
C ASP A 207 -14.93 5.96 9.34
N ASP A 208 -14.62 6.63 8.24
CA ASP A 208 -13.35 7.28 7.95
C ASP A 208 -12.12 6.36 8.09
N THR A 209 -12.25 5.12 7.62
CA THR A 209 -11.14 4.16 7.53
C THR A 209 -10.68 4.01 6.09
N LYS A 210 -9.36 3.94 5.92
CA LYS A 210 -8.73 3.58 4.65
C LYS A 210 -8.15 2.18 4.77
N VAL A 211 -8.38 1.35 3.76
CA VAL A 211 -7.82 0.00 3.65
C VAL A 211 -6.87 -0.03 2.47
N VAL A 212 -5.64 -0.48 2.70
CA VAL A 212 -4.61 -0.67 1.69
C VAL A 212 -4.26 -2.14 1.65
N LEU A 213 -4.45 -2.78 0.50
CA LEU A 213 -4.05 -4.16 0.25
C LEU A 213 -2.73 -4.13 -0.53
N THR A 214 -1.69 -4.77 0.00
CA THR A 214 -0.41 -4.94 -0.70
C THR A 214 -0.20 -6.42 -1.00
N GLY A 215 0.34 -6.74 -2.19
CA GLY A 215 0.63 -8.12 -2.52
C GLY A 215 1.21 -8.35 -3.91
N ASP A 216 1.55 -9.60 -4.19
CA ASP A 216 2.08 -10.07 -5.47
C ASP A 216 1.29 -11.29 -5.95
N PRO A 217 0.38 -11.16 -6.93
CA PRO A 217 -0.41 -12.27 -7.46
C PRO A 217 0.43 -13.40 -8.10
N THR A 218 1.72 -13.17 -8.33
CA THR A 218 2.65 -14.19 -8.86
C THR A 218 3.35 -14.99 -7.75
N GLN A 219 3.30 -14.52 -6.50
CA GLN A 219 3.89 -15.17 -5.33
C GLN A 219 2.80 -15.52 -4.32
N ILE A 220 2.15 -16.67 -4.54
CA ILE A 220 1.08 -17.18 -3.68
C ILE A 220 1.63 -18.34 -2.87
N ASP A 221 1.64 -18.16 -1.56
CA ASP A 221 2.11 -19.15 -0.58
C ASP A 221 0.98 -20.12 -0.19
N ASN A 222 -0.28 -19.66 -0.26
CA ASN A 222 -1.42 -20.47 0.11
C ASN A 222 -1.70 -21.57 -0.94
N PRO A 223 -1.57 -22.87 -0.60
CA PRO A 223 -1.68 -23.95 -1.58
C PRO A 223 -3.09 -24.14 -2.15
N TYR A 224 -4.09 -23.49 -1.57
CA TYR A 224 -5.49 -23.56 -2.01
C TYR A 224 -5.91 -22.36 -2.87
N LEU A 225 -4.98 -21.45 -3.16
CA LEU A 225 -5.24 -20.26 -3.95
C LEU A 225 -4.36 -20.22 -5.18
N ASP A 226 -4.86 -19.57 -6.22
CA ASP A 226 -4.12 -19.25 -7.43
C ASP A 226 -4.30 -17.77 -7.80
N LYS A 227 -3.62 -17.33 -8.86
CA LYS A 227 -3.64 -15.94 -9.34
C LYS A 227 -5.05 -15.43 -9.68
N ASP A 228 -5.95 -16.31 -10.07
CA ASP A 228 -7.29 -15.97 -10.57
C ASP A 228 -8.37 -16.09 -9.48
N SER A 229 -8.06 -16.76 -8.36
CA SER A 229 -8.99 -17.05 -7.27
C SER A 229 -8.68 -16.36 -5.94
N ASN A 230 -7.52 -15.69 -5.82
CA ASN A 230 -7.17 -15.01 -4.59
C ASN A 230 -7.97 -13.72 -4.33
N GLY A 231 -7.96 -13.29 -3.07
CA GLY A 231 -8.71 -12.14 -2.59
C GLY A 231 -8.21 -10.80 -3.16
N LEU A 232 -6.92 -10.68 -3.50
CA LEU A 232 -6.36 -9.46 -4.08
C LEU A 232 -6.90 -9.22 -5.50
N THR A 233 -6.77 -10.21 -6.40
CA THR A 233 -7.28 -10.11 -7.78
C THR A 233 -8.81 -10.02 -7.83
N TYR A 234 -9.50 -10.76 -6.96
CA TYR A 234 -10.94 -10.64 -6.78
C TYR A 234 -11.38 -9.21 -6.41
N THR A 235 -10.66 -8.56 -5.49
CA THR A 235 -10.99 -7.19 -5.06
C THR A 235 -10.89 -6.20 -6.19
N ILE A 236 -9.80 -6.25 -6.97
CA ILE A 236 -9.58 -5.37 -8.12
C ILE A 236 -10.72 -5.53 -9.13
N GLY A 237 -11.06 -6.77 -9.48
CA GLY A 237 -12.14 -7.04 -10.44
C GLY A 237 -13.52 -6.54 -9.96
N ARG A 238 -13.81 -6.63 -8.66
CA ARG A 238 -15.12 -6.22 -8.10
C ARG A 238 -15.25 -4.74 -7.78
N PHE A 239 -14.15 -4.07 -7.42
CA PHE A 239 -14.15 -2.65 -7.09
C PHE A 239 -13.75 -1.73 -8.26
N SER A 240 -13.30 -2.30 -9.39
CA SER A 240 -13.05 -1.52 -10.61
C SER A 240 -14.27 -0.66 -10.98
N GLY A 241 -14.02 0.60 -11.32
CA GLY A 241 -15.08 1.58 -11.62
C GLY A 241 -15.69 2.32 -10.42
N GLN A 242 -15.35 1.93 -9.17
CA GLN A 242 -15.82 2.61 -7.97
C GLN A 242 -14.97 3.85 -7.64
N PRO A 243 -15.56 5.03 -7.39
CA PRO A 243 -14.79 6.25 -7.12
C PRO A 243 -13.91 6.22 -5.87
N ILE A 244 -14.26 5.38 -4.89
CA ILE A 244 -13.52 5.22 -3.63
C ILE A 244 -12.39 4.19 -3.72
N PHE A 245 -12.21 3.56 -4.88
CA PHE A 245 -11.21 2.51 -5.12
C PHE A 245 -10.12 3.02 -6.06
N GLY A 246 -8.87 2.67 -5.77
CA GLY A 246 -7.74 2.87 -6.67
C GLY A 246 -6.80 1.68 -6.65
N SER A 247 -6.19 1.38 -7.79
CA SER A 247 -5.21 0.29 -7.91
C SER A 247 -3.96 0.79 -8.61
N MET A 248 -2.79 0.36 -8.16
CA MET A 248 -1.53 0.58 -8.85
C MET A 248 -0.75 -0.72 -8.96
N PHE A 249 -0.29 -0.99 -10.19
CA PHE A 249 0.70 -2.02 -10.46
C PHE A 249 2.09 -1.38 -10.47
N LEU A 250 2.97 -1.86 -9.59
CA LEU A 250 4.36 -1.46 -9.49
C LEU A 250 5.20 -2.53 -10.20
N GLU A 251 5.63 -2.24 -11.42
CA GLU A 251 6.37 -3.19 -12.27
C GLU A 251 7.86 -3.19 -11.96
N THR A 252 8.45 -2.01 -11.85
CA THR A 252 9.90 -1.85 -11.79
C THR A 252 10.41 -2.09 -10.38
N THR A 253 11.22 -3.12 -10.22
CA THR A 253 12.00 -3.32 -9.00
C THR A 253 13.26 -2.47 -9.04
N GLU A 254 13.42 -1.56 -8.09
CA GLU A 254 14.67 -0.81 -7.88
C GLU A 254 15.64 -1.69 -7.07
N ARG A 255 16.00 -2.85 -7.64
CA ARG A 255 16.87 -3.85 -7.00
C ARG A 255 18.34 -3.48 -7.16
N SER A 256 19.16 -3.93 -6.20
CA SER A 256 20.61 -3.94 -6.40
C SER A 256 20.96 -4.78 -7.62
N HIS A 257 22.12 -4.52 -8.24
CA HIS A 257 22.58 -5.28 -9.40
C HIS A 257 22.59 -6.80 -9.15
N LEU A 258 22.97 -7.22 -7.94
CA LEU A 258 22.95 -8.62 -7.52
C LEU A 258 21.53 -9.22 -7.54
N ALA A 259 20.55 -8.51 -6.98
CA ALA A 259 19.17 -9.01 -6.88
C ALA A 259 18.42 -8.99 -8.22
N ALA A 260 18.82 -8.11 -9.14
CA ALA A 260 18.36 -8.16 -10.53
C ALA A 260 18.94 -9.39 -11.25
N LEU A 261 20.26 -9.55 -11.21
CA LEU A 261 20.96 -10.67 -11.85
C LEU A 261 20.50 -12.04 -11.30
N ALA A 262 20.27 -12.16 -9.99
CA ALA A 262 19.79 -13.39 -9.38
C ALA A 262 18.39 -13.76 -9.84
N ALA A 263 17.49 -12.79 -10.05
CA ALA A 263 16.14 -13.05 -10.55
C ALA A 263 16.10 -13.43 -12.03
N ASP A 264 17.10 -12.98 -12.81
CA ASP A 264 17.23 -13.34 -14.22
C ASP A 264 17.84 -14.74 -14.43
N ILE A 265 18.72 -15.18 -13.51
CA ILE A 265 19.51 -16.42 -13.67
C ILE A 265 18.92 -17.63 -12.92
N LEU A 266 18.22 -17.43 -11.80
CA LEU A 266 17.67 -18.51 -10.95
C LEU A 266 16.17 -18.73 -11.21
#